data_AF-A0A914PNP5-F1
#
_entry.id   AF-A0A914PNP5-F1
#
_cell.length_a   1.000
_cell.length_b   1.000
_cell.length_c   1.000
_cell.angle_alpha   90.00
_cell.angle_beta   90.00
_cell.angle_gamma   90.00
#
_symmetry.space_group_name_H-M   'P 1'
#
loop_
_entity.id
_entity.type
_entity.pdbx_description
1 polymer ?
#
loop_
_entity_poly.entity_id
_entity_poly.type
_entity_poly.pdbx_seq_one_letter_code
_entity_poly.pdbx_strand_id
1 'polypeptide(L)'
;MLGSLFIDRYPRRFLVLTFGTLSNLFLTAFVVFSVLSHLAWWMKYAAMSSLFLYSIAYGLVLGPVSWFVAPELVAQRHRSTVFCLCYGLTNVMIAATNFTCVPLYQLIGAYTLIPLFIIPSFLCLLYLYLRLPETLKKETHEIISAMCSHRQRVTSICPSESA
;
A
#
# COMPACT_ATOMS: atom_id res chain seq x y z
N MET A 1 7.47 -13.08 4.62
CA MET A 1 8.47 -12.92 5.70
C MET A 1 9.41 -11.73 5.50
N LEU A 2 9.90 -11.44 4.29
CA LEU A 2 10.73 -10.22 4.05
C LEU A 2 10.00 -8.90 4.33
N GLY A 3 8.75 -8.76 3.88
CA GLY A 3 7.96 -7.54 4.10
C GLY A 3 7.66 -7.25 5.58
N SER A 4 7.52 -8.29 6.42
CA SER A 4 7.28 -8.13 7.86
C SER A 4 8.53 -7.75 8.65
N LEU A 5 9.74 -7.98 8.13
CA LEU A 5 10.97 -7.51 8.78
C LEU A 5 11.23 -6.03 8.49
N PHE A 6 10.85 -5.56 7.30
CA PHE A 6 10.96 -4.15 6.92
C PHE A 6 9.91 -3.26 7.62
N ILE A 7 8.72 -3.80 7.87
CA ILE A 7 7.62 -3.08 8.54
C ILE A 7 7.92 -2.74 10.01
N ASP A 8 8.83 -3.48 10.64
CA ASP A 8 9.20 -3.31 12.05
C ASP A 8 10.27 -2.22 12.24
N ARG A 9 11.12 -2.01 11.21
CA ARG A 9 12.22 -1.04 11.24
C ARG A 9 11.84 0.36 10.76
N TYR A 10 10.78 0.50 9.96
CA TYR A 10 10.38 1.77 9.34
C TYR A 10 8.92 2.14 9.68
N PRO A 11 8.61 3.44 9.87
CA PRO A 11 7.23 3.89 10.05
C PRO A 11 6.41 3.54 8.80
N ARG A 12 5.30 2.82 9.02
CA ARG A 12 4.46 2.20 7.97
C ARG A 12 4.10 3.16 6.83
N ARG A 13 3.83 4.44 7.15
CA ARG A 13 3.54 5.48 6.15
C ARG A 13 4.72 5.81 5.25
N PHE A 14 5.93 5.90 5.81
CA PHE A 14 7.14 6.16 5.02
C PHE A 14 7.38 5.02 4.05
N LEU A 15 7.09 3.78 4.47
CA LEU A 15 7.16 2.62 3.60
C LEU A 15 6.17 2.74 2.43
N VAL A 16 4.90 3.05 2.69
CA VAL A 16 3.89 3.19 1.63
C VAL A 16 4.18 4.38 0.69
N LEU A 17 4.61 5.52 1.24
CA LEU A 17 4.99 6.69 0.44
C LEU A 17 6.21 6.39 -0.45
N THR A 18 7.26 5.78 0.11
CA THR A 18 8.50 5.47 -0.62
C THR A 18 8.26 4.42 -1.69
N PHE A 19 7.58 3.32 -1.35
CA PHE A 19 7.27 2.28 -2.34
C PHE A 19 6.20 2.73 -3.34
N GLY A 20 5.24 3.58 -2.95
CA GLY A 20 4.23 4.13 -3.84
C GLY A 20 4.82 5.12 -4.85
N THR A 21 5.75 5.98 -4.43
CA THR A 21 6.51 6.86 -5.33
C THR A 21 7.45 6.08 -6.23
N LEU A 22 8.17 5.10 -5.70
CA LEU A 22 9.07 4.23 -6.48
C LEU A 22 8.29 3.40 -7.53
N SER A 23 7.13 2.87 -7.14
CA SER A 23 6.24 2.14 -8.03
C SER A 23 5.69 3.05 -9.14
N ASN A 24 5.25 4.27 -8.81
CA ASN A 24 4.85 5.26 -9.81
C ASN A 24 6.00 5.59 -10.78
N LEU A 25 7.22 5.74 -10.27
CA LEU A 25 8.40 6.02 -11.09
C LEU A 25 8.68 4.87 -12.06
N PHE A 26 8.62 3.62 -11.60
CA PHE A 26 8.83 2.44 -12.45
C PHE A 26 7.73 2.29 -13.49
N LEU A 27 6.47 2.56 -13.13
CA LEU A 27 5.35 2.54 -14.06
C LEU A 27 5.48 3.65 -15.13
N THR A 28 5.88 4.85 -14.72
CA THR A 28 6.11 5.97 -15.64
C THR A 28 7.27 5.68 -16.58
N ALA A 29 8.36 5.09 -16.06
CA ALA A 29 9.49 4.62 -16.87
C ALA A 29 9.06 3.53 -17.87
N PHE A 30 8.22 2.58 -17.46
CA PHE A 30 7.64 1.58 -18.35
C PHE A 30 6.86 2.21 -19.51
N VAL A 31 6.01 3.20 -19.22
CA VAL A 31 5.26 3.93 -20.26
C VAL A 31 6.22 4.63 -21.22
N VAL A 32 7.25 5.32 -20.72
CA VAL A 32 8.26 5.99 -21.55
C VAL A 32 8.99 4.99 -22.44
N PHE A 33 9.43 3.85 -21.89
CA PHE A 33 10.07 2.78 -22.67
C PHE A 33 9.11 2.13 -23.67
N SER A 34 7.82 2.04 -23.35
CA SER A 34 6.80 1.54 -24.27
C SER A 34 6.56 2.48 -25.45
N VAL A 35 6.69 3.80 -25.28
CA VAL A 35 6.61 4.77 -26.38
C VAL A 35 7.90 4.75 -27.20
N LEU A 36 9.05 4.66 -26.55
CA LEU A 36 10.36 4.60 -27.19
C LEU A 36 10.64 3.25 -27.87
N SER A 37 9.89 2.21 -27.53
CA SER A 37 9.94 0.88 -28.15
C SER A 37 9.66 0.91 -29.66
N HIS A 38 9.06 1.98 -30.20
CA HIS A 38 8.88 2.12 -31.64
C HIS A 38 10.20 2.39 -32.40
N LEU A 39 11.28 2.77 -31.69
CA LEU A 39 12.58 3.09 -32.27
C LEU A 39 13.58 1.92 -32.30
N ALA A 40 13.46 0.92 -31.42
CA ALA A 40 14.43 -0.16 -31.30
C ALA A 40 13.86 -1.47 -30.75
N TRP A 41 14.19 -2.60 -31.41
CA TRP A 41 13.77 -3.96 -31.04
C TRP A 41 14.19 -4.37 -29.62
N TRP A 42 15.32 -3.85 -29.12
CA TRP A 42 15.86 -4.14 -27.78
C TRP A 42 15.07 -3.48 -26.65
N MET A 43 14.39 -2.36 -26.91
CA MET A 43 13.62 -1.63 -25.89
C MET A 43 12.37 -2.37 -25.44
N LYS A 44 11.83 -3.29 -26.27
CA LYS A 44 10.71 -4.16 -25.89
C LYS A 44 11.05 -5.08 -24.72
N TYR A 45 12.27 -5.64 -24.70
CA TYR A 45 12.73 -6.48 -23.61
C TYR A 45 12.93 -5.68 -22.31
N ALA A 46 13.40 -4.44 -22.41
CA ALA A 46 13.55 -3.53 -21.28
C ALA A 46 12.20 -3.08 -20.68
N ALA A 47 11.18 -2.88 -21.53
CA ALA A 47 9.82 -2.60 -21.09
C ALA A 47 9.23 -3.82 -20.35
N MET A 48 9.35 -5.03 -20.91
CA MET A 48 8.89 -6.25 -20.25
C MET A 48 9.52 -6.44 -18.86
N SER A 49 10.85 -6.28 -18.75
CA SER A 49 11.55 -6.46 -17.48
C SER A 49 11.12 -5.43 -16.43
N SER A 50 10.90 -4.18 -16.85
CA SER A 50 10.44 -3.10 -15.97
C SER A 50 9.03 -3.37 -15.43
N LEU A 51 8.13 -3.91 -16.27
CA LEU A 51 6.77 -4.30 -15.86
C LEU A 51 6.78 -5.44 -14.84
N PHE A 52 7.64 -6.45 -15.05
CA PHE A 52 7.80 -7.55 -14.10
C PHE A 52 8.34 -7.06 -12.76
N LEU A 53 9.37 -6.23 -12.78
CA LEU A 53 9.99 -5.69 -11.56
C LEU A 53 9.00 -4.80 -10.79
N TYR A 54 8.23 -3.98 -11.51
CA TYR A 54 7.12 -3.23 -10.97
C TYR A 54 6.08 -4.14 -10.30
N SER A 55 5.65 -5.21 -10.98
CA SER A 55 4.63 -6.14 -10.46
C SER A 55 5.11 -6.86 -9.19
N ILE A 56 6.38 -7.26 -9.15
CA ILE A 56 6.99 -7.89 -7.97
C ILE A 56 7.06 -6.90 -6.82
N ALA A 57 7.57 -5.68 -7.05
CA ALA A 57 7.67 -4.65 -6.02
C ALA A 57 6.28 -4.28 -5.47
N TYR A 58 5.31 -4.06 -6.36
CA TYR A 58 3.94 -3.71 -6.00
C TYR A 58 3.24 -4.84 -5.23
N GLY A 59 3.35 -6.09 -5.71
CA GLY A 59 2.73 -7.25 -5.07
C GLY A 59 3.32 -7.56 -3.69
N LEU A 60 4.64 -7.43 -3.55
CA LEU A 60 5.33 -7.64 -2.26
C LEU A 60 5.02 -6.55 -1.24
N VAL A 61 4.65 -5.35 -1.66
CA VAL A 61 4.36 -4.22 -0.77
C VAL A 61 2.88 -4.14 -0.45
N LEU A 62 2.00 -4.08 -1.46
CA LEU A 62 0.57 -3.86 -1.24
C LEU A 62 -0.09 -5.01 -0.49
N GLY A 63 0.36 -6.24 -0.71
CA GLY A 63 -0.09 -7.40 0.04
C GLY A 63 0.06 -7.19 1.55
N PRO A 64 1.27 -7.28 2.12
CA PRO A 64 1.45 -7.13 3.56
C PRO A 64 0.94 -5.79 4.08
N VAL A 65 1.16 -4.67 3.37
CA VAL A 65 0.70 -3.34 3.83
C VAL A 65 -0.81 -3.30 4.03
N SER A 66 -1.60 -3.79 3.06
CA SER A 66 -3.06 -3.75 3.17
C SER A 66 -3.57 -4.59 4.34
N TRP A 67 -2.93 -5.72 4.60
CA TRP A 67 -3.26 -6.61 5.71
C TRP A 67 -2.84 -6.04 7.07
N PHE A 68 -1.77 -5.24 7.13
CA PHE A 68 -1.32 -4.59 8.37
C PHE A 68 -2.09 -3.31 8.71
N VAL A 69 -2.52 -2.54 7.71
CA VAL A 69 -3.25 -1.28 7.90
C VAL A 69 -4.65 -1.53 8.47
N ALA A 70 -5.36 -2.55 7.99
CA ALA A 70 -6.74 -2.81 8.40
C ALA A 70 -6.92 -3.05 9.92
N PRO A 71 -6.11 -3.88 10.61
CA PRO A 71 -6.21 -4.03 12.06
C PRO A 71 -5.71 -2.80 12.83
N GLU A 72 -4.79 -2.01 12.28
CA GLU A 72 -4.25 -0.81 12.92
C GLU A 72 -5.28 0.33 12.99
N LEU A 73 -6.14 0.45 11.97
CA LEU A 73 -7.14 1.52 11.88
C LEU A 73 -8.43 1.25 12.67
N VAL A 74 -8.68 -0.01 13.08
CA VAL A 74 -9.98 -0.43 13.64
C VAL A 74 -9.79 -1.06 15.03
N ALA A 75 -10.52 -0.54 16.03
CA ALA A 75 -10.56 -1.10 17.38
C ALA A 75 -11.09 -2.55 17.35
N GLN A 76 -10.50 -3.43 18.18
CA GLN A 76 -10.60 -4.89 18.19
C GLN A 76 -12.03 -5.47 18.03
N ARG A 77 -13.07 -4.71 18.40
CA ARG A 77 -14.47 -5.17 18.46
C ARG A 77 -15.17 -5.30 17.09
N HIS A 78 -14.75 -4.58 16.05
CA HIS A 78 -15.43 -4.56 14.74
C HIS A 78 -14.50 -4.92 13.55
N ARG A 79 -13.32 -5.47 13.82
CA ARG A 79 -12.27 -5.70 12.81
C ARG A 79 -12.75 -6.55 11.63
N SER A 80 -13.46 -7.65 11.89
CA SER A 80 -13.86 -8.60 10.85
C SER A 80 -14.85 -8.00 9.84
N THR A 81 -15.86 -7.26 10.30
CA THR A 81 -16.89 -6.65 9.43
C THR A 81 -16.29 -5.59 8.51
N VAL A 82 -15.45 -4.71 9.06
CA VAL A 82 -14.77 -3.66 8.28
C VAL A 82 -13.81 -4.28 7.28
N PHE A 83 -13.09 -5.34 7.68
CA PHE A 83 -12.18 -6.06 6.79
C PHE A 83 -12.93 -6.68 5.60
N CYS A 84 -14.05 -7.38 5.85
CA CYS A 84 -14.88 -7.97 4.80
C CYS A 84 -15.44 -6.90 3.84
N LEU A 85 -15.95 -5.79 4.36
CA LEU A 85 -16.47 -4.68 3.55
C LEU A 85 -15.37 -4.05 2.68
N CYS A 86 -14.20 -3.78 3.27
CA CYS A 86 -13.06 -3.22 2.55
C CYS A 86 -12.57 -4.18 1.45
N TYR A 87 -12.48 -5.47 1.77
CA TYR A 87 -12.11 -6.50 0.80
C TYR A 87 -13.12 -6.61 -0.34
N GLY A 88 -14.42 -6.60 -0.02
CA GLY A 88 -15.51 -6.59 -1.00
C GLY A 88 -15.44 -5.38 -1.94
N LEU A 89 -15.32 -4.17 -1.38
CA LEU A 89 -15.16 -2.92 -2.15
C LEU A 89 -13.92 -2.97 -3.06
N THR A 90 -12.79 -3.44 -2.53
CA THR A 90 -11.55 -3.60 -3.30
C THR A 90 -11.76 -4.56 -4.46
N ASN A 91 -12.40 -5.70 -4.23
CA ASN A 91 -12.67 -6.69 -5.28
C ASN A 91 -13.62 -6.15 -6.36
N VAL A 92 -14.66 -5.40 -5.97
CA VAL A 92 -15.56 -4.73 -6.92
C VAL A 92 -14.81 -3.69 -7.76
N MET A 93 -13.95 -2.87 -7.15
CA MET A 93 -13.11 -1.93 -7.90
C MET A 93 -12.17 -2.64 -8.86
N ILE A 94 -11.57 -3.76 -8.45
CA ILE A 94 -10.70 -4.58 -9.32
C ILE A 94 -11.51 -5.15 -10.49
N ALA A 95 -12.70 -5.67 -10.25
CA ALA A 95 -13.57 -6.18 -11.32
C ALA A 95 -13.94 -5.08 -12.31
N ALA A 96 -14.41 -3.93 -11.83
CA ALA A 96 -14.74 -2.77 -12.66
C ALA A 96 -13.53 -2.28 -13.48
N THR A 97 -12.36 -2.26 -12.86
CA THR A 97 -11.09 -1.89 -13.51
C THR A 97 -10.72 -2.88 -14.60
N ASN A 98 -10.84 -4.19 -14.37
CA ASN A 98 -10.59 -5.20 -15.39
C ASN A 98 -11.54 -5.06 -16.59
N PHE A 99 -12.85 -4.89 -16.35
CA PHE A 99 -13.83 -4.67 -17.41
C PHE A 99 -13.55 -3.40 -18.21
N THR A 100 -13.04 -2.34 -17.58
CA THR A 100 -12.67 -1.09 -18.24
C THR A 100 -11.34 -1.21 -18.99
N CYS A 101 -10.40 -2.00 -18.47
CA CYS A 101 -9.07 -2.16 -19.04
C CYS A 101 -9.11 -2.87 -20.40
N VAL A 102 -9.97 -3.88 -20.57
CA VAL A 102 -10.12 -4.63 -21.83
C VAL A 102 -10.43 -3.73 -23.04
N PRO A 103 -11.48 -2.87 -23.04
CA PRO A 103 -11.77 -1.98 -24.16
C PRO A 103 -10.76 -0.84 -24.30
N LEU A 104 -10.25 -0.28 -23.20
CA LEU A 104 -9.27 0.81 -23.27
C LEU A 104 -7.94 0.35 -23.87
N TYR A 105 -7.50 -0.86 -23.52
CA TYR A 105 -6.25 -1.41 -24.03
C TYR A 105 -6.28 -1.59 -25.56
N GLN A 106 -7.44 -1.95 -26.11
CA GLN A 106 -7.65 -2.06 -27.56
C GLN A 106 -7.57 -0.70 -28.28
N LEU A 107 -7.93 0.38 -27.60
CA LEU A 107 -8.02 1.72 -28.21
C LEU A 107 -6.70 2.51 -28.11
N ILE A 108 -6.03 2.41 -26.96
CA ILE A 108 -4.97 3.36 -26.53
C ILE A 108 -3.67 2.63 -26.13
N GLY A 109 -3.69 1.30 -26.01
CA GLY A 109 -2.51 0.50 -25.66
C GLY A 109 -1.93 0.87 -24.29
N ALA A 110 -0.60 0.91 -24.18
CA ALA A 110 0.13 1.11 -22.92
C ALA A 110 -0.20 2.41 -22.19
N TYR A 111 -0.71 3.44 -22.87
CA TYR A 111 -1.16 4.69 -22.25
C TYR A 111 -2.35 4.50 -21.31
N THR A 112 -3.12 3.43 -21.46
CA THR A 112 -4.24 3.05 -20.56
C THR A 112 -3.78 2.89 -19.11
N LEU A 113 -2.54 2.46 -18.90
CA LEU A 113 -1.98 2.22 -17.57
C LEU A 113 -1.82 3.52 -16.77
N ILE A 114 -1.71 4.67 -17.44
CA ILE A 114 -1.55 5.98 -16.80
C ILE A 114 -2.82 6.32 -15.99
N PRO A 115 -4.02 6.52 -16.58
CA PRO A 115 -5.20 6.86 -15.81
C PRO A 115 -5.61 5.74 -14.85
N LEU A 116 -5.42 4.47 -15.25
CA LEU A 116 -5.90 3.34 -14.46
C LEU A 116 -5.07 3.09 -13.20
N PHE A 117 -3.77 3.38 -13.21
CA PHE A 117 -2.86 3.06 -12.12
C PHE A 117 -2.25 4.29 -11.43
N ILE A 118 -1.93 5.35 -12.19
CA ILE A 118 -1.35 6.58 -11.62
C ILE A 118 -2.41 7.33 -10.81
N ILE A 119 -3.64 7.44 -11.31
CA ILE A 119 -4.72 8.14 -10.59
C ILE A 119 -5.00 7.51 -9.22
N PRO A 120 -5.32 6.19 -9.10
CA PRO A 120 -5.58 5.61 -7.79
C PRO A 120 -4.33 5.61 -6.91
N SER A 121 -3.12 5.45 -7.47
CA SER A 121 -1.88 5.55 -6.70
C SER A 121 -1.67 6.95 -6.13
N PHE A 122 -1.89 7.99 -6.94
CA PHE A 122 -1.77 9.38 -6.51
C PHE A 122 -2.85 9.75 -5.50
N LEU A 123 -4.09 9.29 -5.71
CA LEU A 123 -5.19 9.49 -4.77
C LEU A 123 -4.90 8.80 -3.43
N CYS A 124 -4.34 7.60 -3.45
CA CYS A 124 -3.92 6.88 -2.25
C CYS A 124 -2.80 7.64 -1.52
N LEU A 125 -1.78 8.11 -2.24
CA LEU A 125 -0.70 8.93 -1.70
C LEU A 125 -1.22 10.20 -1.04
N LEU A 126 -2.09 10.93 -1.75
CA LEU A 126 -2.69 12.18 -1.29
C LEU A 126 -3.59 11.96 -0.08
N TYR A 127 -4.45 10.93 -0.13
CA TYR A 127 -5.31 10.56 0.97
C TYR A 127 -4.49 10.21 2.20
N LEU A 128 -3.44 9.39 2.05
CA LEU A 128 -2.53 9.08 3.13
C LEU A 128 -1.89 10.36 3.67
N TYR A 129 -1.34 11.22 2.81
CA TYR A 129 -0.69 12.47 3.19
C TYR A 129 -1.61 13.39 4.00
N LEU A 130 -2.85 13.59 3.55
CA LEU A 130 -3.82 14.47 4.20
C LEU A 130 -4.41 13.88 5.50
N ARG A 131 -4.71 12.57 5.53
CA ARG A 131 -5.45 11.96 6.65
C ARG A 131 -4.61 11.66 7.88
N LEU A 132 -3.32 11.48 7.72
CA LEU A 132 -2.44 11.32 8.87
C LEU A 132 -1.52 12.57 8.90
N PRO A 133 -1.66 13.51 9.84
CA PRO A 133 -0.62 14.48 10.07
C PRO A 133 0.64 13.73 10.51
N GLU A 134 1.80 14.12 9.99
CA GLU A 134 3.08 13.50 10.34
C GLU A 134 3.25 13.39 11.85
N THR A 135 3.32 12.17 12.38
CA THR A 135 3.97 11.89 13.67
C THR A 135 5.49 11.85 13.48
N LEU A 136 6.02 12.83 12.74
CA LEU A 136 7.45 12.93 12.42
C LEU A 136 8.00 14.24 12.97
N LYS A 137 7.72 14.49 14.26
CA LYS A 137 8.55 15.42 15.04
C LYS A 137 8.97 14.99 16.44
N LYS A 138 8.42 13.97 17.10
CA LYS A 138 8.97 13.50 18.39
C LYS A 138 8.77 12.00 18.66
N GLU A 139 9.90 11.37 18.96
CA GLU A 139 10.12 10.23 19.84
C GLU A 139 9.30 8.94 19.67
N THR A 140 9.92 8.00 18.95
CA THR A 140 9.81 6.55 19.22
C THR A 140 10.05 6.20 20.71
N HIS A 141 10.70 7.08 21.50
CA HIS A 141 10.91 6.91 22.93
C HIS A 141 9.67 7.20 23.81
N GLU A 142 8.71 7.99 23.33
CA GLU A 142 7.51 8.37 24.12
C GLU A 142 6.34 7.38 23.92
N ILE A 143 6.29 6.72 22.76
CA ILE A 143 5.26 5.71 22.45
C ILE A 143 5.51 4.42 23.25
N ILE A 144 6.78 4.07 23.52
CA ILE A 144 7.15 2.89 24.30
C ILE A 144 6.89 3.13 25.81
N SER A 145 7.13 4.34 26.32
CA SER A 145 6.84 4.68 27.72
C SER A 145 5.33 4.76 28.00
N ALA A 146 4.52 5.22 27.03
CA ALA A 146 3.06 5.20 27.13
C ALA A 146 2.46 3.78 27.09
N MET A 147 3.02 2.86 26.29
CA MET A 147 2.56 1.47 26.24
C MET A 147 2.92 0.67 27.51
N CYS A 148 4.08 0.90 28.11
CA CYS A 148 4.43 0.27 29.40
C CYS A 148 3.55 0.78 30.55
N SER A 149 3.22 2.08 30.59
CA SER A 149 2.37 2.66 31.65
C SER A 149 0.92 2.18 31.60
N HIS A 150 0.36 1.91 30.41
CA HIS A 150 -1.01 1.39 30.29
C HIS A 150 -1.14 -0.11 30.58
N ARG A 151 -0.08 -0.91 30.37
CA ARG A 151 -0.09 -2.32 30.78
C ARG A 151 -0.11 -2.47 32.31
N GLN A 152 0.50 -1.55 33.06
CA GLN A 152 0.46 -1.58 34.53
C GLN A 152 -0.91 -1.25 35.13
N ARG A 153 -1.71 -0.34 34.52
CA ARG A 153 -3.05 -0.03 35.05
C ARG A 153 -4.08 -1.14 34.85
N VAL A 154 -3.95 -1.94 33.79
CA VAL A 154 -4.88 -3.07 33.56
C VAL A 154 -4.57 -4.21 34.55
N THR A 155 -3.31 -4.45 34.88
CA THR A 155 -2.93 -5.46 35.89
C THR A 155 -3.29 -5.05 37.32
N SER A 156 -3.39 -3.74 37.63
CA SER A 156 -3.84 -3.27 38.95
C SER A 156 -5.36 -3.22 39.14
N ILE A 157 -6.16 -3.42 38.09
CA ILE A 157 -7.64 -3.41 38.15
C ILE A 157 -8.23 -4.83 38.31
N CYS A 158 -7.40 -5.87 38.25
CA CYS A 158 -7.76 -7.16 38.85
C CYS A 158 -7.12 -7.25 40.25
N PRO A 159 -7.78 -6.74 41.32
CA PRO A 159 -7.53 -7.29 42.63
C PRO A 159 -7.90 -8.78 42.57
N SER A 160 -7.05 -9.58 43.19
CA SER A 160 -7.31 -10.95 43.59
C SER A 160 -8.76 -11.12 44.06
N GLU A 161 -9.50 -12.01 43.40
CA GLU A 161 -10.62 -12.67 44.05
C GLU A 161 -10.34 -14.17 44.01
N SER A 162 -9.73 -14.59 45.11
CA SER A 162 -9.62 -15.96 45.58
C SER A 162 -10.99 -16.40 46.08
N ALA A 163 -11.56 -17.44 45.49
CA ALA A 163 -12.43 -18.43 46.13
C ALA A 163 -12.64 -19.61 45.16
#